data_AF-A0A946AD87-F1
#
_entry.id   AF-A0A946AD87-F1
#
_cell.length_a   1.000
_cell.length_b   1.000
_cell.length_c   1.000
_cell.angle_alpha   90.00
_cell.angle_beta   90.00
_cell.angle_gamma   90.00
#
_symmetry.space_group_name_H-M   'P 1'
#
loop_
_entity.id
_entity.type
_entity.pdbx_description
1 polymer ?
#
loop_
_entity_poly.entity_id
_entity_poly.type
_entity_poly.pdbx_seq_one_letter_code
_entity_poly.pdbx_strand_id
1 'polypeptide(L)'
;MSANLAAIAYLVAAVCFILALKGLSSPTSSRQGNMIGIAGMVIAAATTIANPSVVSYTWIIAGLVLGGGIGVVIALKIQMTAMPQLVAAFHSLVGMAAVLVAASAYYAPEAYGILDVDGAIKTTSSIEMILGMAIGAIT
;
A
#
# COMPACT_ATOMS: atom_id res chain seq x y z
N MET A 1 -0.86 -2.99 -19.44
CA MET A 1 -0.23 -1.69 -19.16
C MET A 1 1.22 -1.72 -19.64
N SER A 2 1.74 -0.69 -20.32
CA SER A 2 3.19 -0.62 -20.61
C SER A 2 3.97 -0.13 -19.38
N ALA A 3 5.25 -0.50 -19.26
CA ALA A 3 6.08 -0.09 -18.12
C ALA A 3 6.17 1.44 -17.97
N ASN A 4 6.32 2.16 -19.07
CA ASN A 4 6.38 3.62 -19.08
C ASN A 4 5.06 4.25 -18.59
N LEU A 5 3.92 3.71 -19.01
CA LEU A 5 2.63 4.23 -18.59
C LEU A 5 2.39 3.96 -17.09
N ALA A 6 2.77 2.78 -16.60
CA ALA A 6 2.72 2.47 -15.16
C ALA A 6 3.62 3.41 -14.35
N ALA A 7 4.85 3.66 -14.80
CA ALA A 7 5.78 4.58 -14.13
C ALA A 7 5.23 6.01 -14.06
N ILE A 8 4.65 6.51 -15.16
CA ILE A 8 4.00 7.84 -15.19
C ILE A 8 2.80 7.87 -14.24
N ALA A 9 1.97 6.83 -14.23
CA ALA A 9 0.80 6.77 -13.35
C ALA A 9 1.21 6.74 -11.86
N TYR A 10 2.26 5.99 -11.49
CA TYR A 10 2.82 6.02 -10.14
C TYR A 10 3.42 7.38 -9.78
N LEU A 11 4.08 8.05 -10.72
CA LEU A 11 4.58 9.42 -10.51
C LEU A 11 3.43 10.39 -10.24
N VAL A 12 2.35 10.32 -11.02
CA VAL A 12 1.14 11.12 -10.80
C VAL A 12 0.54 10.83 -9.42
N ALA A 13 0.42 9.56 -9.03
CA ALA A 13 -0.07 9.19 -7.70
C ALA A 13 0.82 9.76 -6.58
N ALA A 14 2.15 9.70 -6.73
CA ALA A 14 3.09 10.26 -5.77
C ALA A 14 2.92 11.78 -5.62
N VAL A 15 2.77 12.51 -6.74
CA VAL A 15 2.46 13.96 -6.72
C VAL A 15 1.13 14.23 -6.02
N CYS A 16 0.09 13.44 -6.28
CA CYS A 16 -1.18 13.55 -5.59
C CYS A 16 -1.02 13.37 -4.07
N PHE A 17 -0.25 12.39 -3.59
CA PHE A 17 -0.01 12.22 -2.15
C PHE A 17 0.71 13.41 -1.51
N ILE A 18 1.70 13.99 -2.20
CA ILE A 18 2.40 15.20 -1.71
C ILE A 18 1.42 16.38 -1.61
N LEU A 19 0.59 16.59 -2.63
CA LEU A 19 -0.43 17.64 -2.63
C LEU A 19 -1.53 17.41 -1.59
N ALA A 20 -1.89 16.15 -1.33
CA ALA A 20 -2.84 15.78 -0.30
C ALA A 20 -2.32 16.19 1.09
N LEU A 21 -1.07 15.84 1.43
CA LEU A 21 -0.44 16.21 2.70
C LEU A 21 -0.34 17.74 2.88
N LYS A 22 0.03 18.46 1.81
CA LYS A 22 0.02 19.93 1.80
C LYS A 22 -1.39 20.47 2.07
N GLY A 23 -2.40 19.91 1.43
CA GLY A 23 -3.80 20.31 1.61
C GLY A 23 -4.33 20.03 3.02
N LEU A 24 -3.90 18.93 3.65
CA LEU A 24 -4.30 18.55 5.01
C LEU A 24 -3.68 19.44 6.10
N SER A 25 -2.64 20.22 5.78
CA SER A 25 -1.96 21.10 6.74
C SER A 25 -2.73 22.39 7.07
N SER A 26 -3.87 22.66 6.42
CA SER A 26 -4.73 23.80 6.75
C SER A 26 -6.22 23.44 6.74
N PRO A 27 -7.05 24.00 7.65
CA PRO A 27 -8.48 23.70 7.68
C PRO A 27 -9.23 24.10 6.40
N THR A 28 -8.82 25.19 5.75
CA THR A 28 -9.47 25.72 4.54
C THR A 28 -9.24 24.83 3.32
N SER A 29 -8.09 24.16 3.22
CA SER A 29 -7.76 23.24 2.13
C SER A 29 -7.96 21.75 2.45
N SER A 30 -8.27 21.41 3.71
CA SER A 30 -8.29 20.01 4.20
C SER A 30 -9.18 19.08 3.38
N ARG A 31 -10.40 19.52 3.02
CA ARG A 31 -11.33 18.72 2.20
C ARG A 31 -10.78 18.44 0.81
N GLN A 32 -10.19 19.45 0.18
CA GLN A 32 -9.57 19.30 -1.14
C GLN A 32 -8.34 18.37 -1.05
N GLY A 33 -7.50 18.54 -0.03
CA GLY A 33 -6.35 17.66 0.23
C GLY A 33 -6.76 16.20 0.37
N ASN A 34 -7.79 15.91 1.15
CA ASN A 34 -8.32 14.55 1.29
C ASN A 34 -8.80 13.97 -0.06
N MET A 35 -9.50 14.76 -0.87
CA MET A 35 -9.96 14.27 -2.17
C MET A 35 -8.84 13.97 -3.16
N ILE A 36 -7.79 14.81 -3.18
CA ILE A 36 -6.59 14.56 -3.98
C ILE A 36 -5.88 13.28 -3.50
N GLY A 37 -5.86 13.02 -2.18
CA GLY A 37 -5.32 11.80 -1.61
C GLY A 37 -6.08 10.54 -2.05
N ILE A 38 -7.42 10.60 -2.04
CA ILE A 38 -8.28 9.52 -2.55
C ILE A 38 -7.99 9.27 -4.03
N ALA A 39 -7.91 10.31 -4.85
CA ALA A 39 -7.58 10.18 -6.27
C ALA A 39 -6.20 9.53 -6.48
N GLY A 40 -5.18 9.93 -5.72
CA GLY A 40 -3.84 9.34 -5.75
C GLY A 40 -3.86 7.84 -5.41
N MET A 41 -4.58 7.44 -4.36
CA MET A 41 -4.73 6.04 -3.97
C MET A 41 -5.46 5.20 -5.03
N VAL A 42 -6.51 5.74 -5.64
CA VAL A 42 -7.23 5.07 -6.74
C VAL A 42 -6.30 4.87 -7.94
N ILE A 43 -5.53 5.88 -8.33
CA ILE A 43 -4.56 5.77 -9.44
C ILE A 43 -3.52 4.70 -9.14
N ALA A 44 -2.92 4.71 -7.94
CA ALA A 44 -1.92 3.72 -7.55
C ALA A 44 -2.48 2.29 -7.57
N ALA A 45 -3.62 2.06 -6.92
CA ALA A 45 -4.25 0.74 -6.85
C ALA A 45 -4.69 0.24 -8.25
N ALA A 46 -5.32 1.09 -9.05
CA ALA A 46 -5.75 0.73 -10.40
C ALA A 46 -4.57 0.41 -11.32
N THR A 47 -3.46 1.15 -11.19
CA THR A 47 -2.24 0.91 -11.95
C THR A 47 -1.65 -0.47 -11.62
N THR A 48 -1.58 -0.82 -10.33
CA THR A 48 -1.10 -2.13 -9.87
C THR A 48 -1.97 -3.27 -10.39
N ILE A 49 -3.30 -3.13 -10.32
CA ILE A 49 -4.26 -4.14 -10.79
C ILE A 49 -4.21 -4.31 -12.32
N ALA A 50 -3.94 -3.23 -13.06
CA ALA A 50 -3.82 -3.24 -14.52
C ALA A 50 -2.46 -3.75 -15.04
N ASN A 51 -1.56 -4.17 -14.14
CA ASN A 51 -0.29 -4.77 -14.51
C ASN A 51 -0.53 -6.16 -15.16
N PRO A 52 0.03 -6.44 -16.35
CA PRO A 52 -0.13 -7.74 -17.02
C PRO A 52 0.33 -8.96 -16.22
N SER A 53 1.23 -8.78 -15.23
CA SER A 53 1.68 -9.86 -14.35
C SER A 53 0.63 -10.30 -13.33
N VAL A 54 -0.49 -9.56 -13.19
CA VAL A 54 -1.59 -9.93 -12.29
C VAL A 54 -2.46 -10.98 -12.98
N VAL A 55 -2.34 -12.23 -12.52
CA VAL A 55 -3.06 -13.37 -13.11
C VAL A 55 -4.33 -13.73 -12.32
N SER A 56 -4.37 -13.46 -11.01
CA SER A 56 -5.49 -13.84 -10.13
C SER A 56 -6.17 -12.62 -9.52
N TYR A 57 -7.28 -12.21 -10.10
CA TYR A 57 -8.09 -11.08 -9.62
C TYR A 57 -9.00 -11.46 -8.45
N THR A 58 -9.36 -12.74 -8.31
CA THR A 58 -10.33 -13.21 -7.32
C THR A 58 -9.90 -12.87 -5.89
N TRP A 59 -8.66 -13.22 -5.52
CA TRP A 59 -8.15 -12.95 -4.17
C TRP A 59 -7.89 -11.47 -3.91
N ILE A 60 -7.47 -10.73 -4.94
CA ILE A 60 -7.25 -9.28 -4.84
C ILE A 60 -8.56 -8.57 -4.55
N ILE A 61 -9.59 -8.84 -5.36
CA ILE A 61 -10.92 -8.22 -5.20
C ILE A 61 -11.56 -8.65 -3.88
N ALA A 62 -11.47 -9.93 -3.52
CA ALA A 62 -11.98 -10.42 -2.24
C ALA A 62 -11.30 -9.71 -1.06
N GLY A 63 -9.96 -9.58 -1.07
CA GLY A 63 -9.21 -8.86 -0.05
C GLY A 63 -9.58 -7.37 0.03
N LEU A 64 -9.71 -6.71 -1.12
CA LEU A 64 -10.10 -5.30 -1.20
C LEU A 64 -11.51 -5.06 -0.63
N VAL A 65 -12.48 -5.90 -1.01
CA VAL A 65 -13.86 -5.78 -0.56
C VAL A 65 -13.99 -6.10 0.93
N LEU A 66 -13.34 -7.17 1.40
CA LEU A 66 -13.38 -7.54 2.82
C LEU A 66 -12.66 -6.51 3.69
N GLY A 67 -11.40 -6.17 3.37
CA GLY A 67 -10.62 -5.21 4.14
C GLY A 67 -11.21 -3.80 4.09
N GLY A 68 -11.57 -3.33 2.89
CA GLY A 68 -12.21 -2.02 2.71
C GLY A 68 -13.57 -1.94 3.37
N GLY A 69 -14.40 -3.00 3.25
CA GLY A 69 -15.71 -3.07 3.89
C GLY A 69 -15.63 -3.02 5.41
N ILE A 70 -14.75 -3.83 6.01
CA ILE A 70 -14.51 -3.81 7.47
C ILE A 70 -14.01 -2.42 7.89
N GLY A 71 -13.04 -1.85 7.17
CA GLY A 71 -12.50 -0.52 7.44
C GLY A 71 -13.56 0.58 7.44
N VAL A 72 -14.46 0.58 6.44
CA VAL A 72 -15.58 1.54 6.35
C VAL A 72 -16.54 1.38 7.54
N VAL A 73 -16.91 0.15 7.89
CA VAL A 73 -17.83 -0.10 9.01
C VAL A 73 -17.24 0.40 10.33
N ILE A 74 -15.95 0.14 10.59
CA ILE A 74 -15.27 0.60 11.80
C ILE A 74 -15.18 2.12 11.80
N ALA A 75 -14.75 2.74 10.70
CA ALA A 75 -14.57 4.19 10.60
C ALA A 75 -15.88 4.98 10.80
N LEU A 76 -17.02 4.43 10.36
CA LEU A 76 -18.33 5.06 10.55
C LEU A 76 -18.90 4.90 11.96
N LYS A 77 -18.45 3.90 12.72
CA LYS A 77 -19.01 3.56 14.05
C LYS A 77 -18.13 3.99 15.22
N ILE A 78 -16.87 4.36 14.97
CA ILE A 78 -15.93 4.76 16.01
C ILE A 78 -16.37 6.08 16.67
N GLN A 79 -16.13 6.21 17.97
CA GLN A 79 -16.31 7.48 18.67
C GLN A 79 -15.10 8.40 18.40
N MET A 80 -15.33 9.71 18.27
CA MET A 80 -14.26 10.68 18.05
C MET A 80 -13.25 10.73 19.20
N THR A 81 -13.66 10.34 20.42
CA THR A 81 -12.79 10.19 21.60
C THR A 81 -11.81 9.02 21.48
N ALA A 82 -12.14 8.03 20.65
CA ALA A 82 -11.33 6.82 20.42
C ALA A 82 -10.48 6.90 19.13
N MET A 83 -10.39 8.08 18.51
CA MET A 83 -9.57 8.28 17.30
C MET A 83 -8.09 7.89 17.48
N PRO A 84 -7.42 8.19 18.62
CA PRO A 84 -6.04 7.75 18.82
C PRO A 84 -5.86 6.23 18.73
N GLN A 85 -6.79 5.46 19.30
CA GLN A 85 -6.76 4.00 19.28
C GLN A 85 -7.03 3.44 17.90
N LEU A 86 -7.97 4.03 17.16
CA LEU A 86 -8.24 3.63 15.77
C LEU A 86 -7.02 3.87 14.87
N VAL A 87 -6.34 5.00 15.04
CA VAL A 87 -5.11 5.31 14.30
C VAL A 87 -4.01 4.31 14.64
N ALA A 88 -3.82 3.96 15.92
CA ALA A 88 -2.84 2.95 16.32
C ALA A 88 -3.16 1.57 15.70
N ALA A 89 -4.43 1.16 15.72
CA ALA A 89 -4.85 -0.10 15.10
C ALA A 89 -4.62 -0.11 13.57
N PHE A 90 -4.84 1.01 12.87
CA PHE A 90 -4.53 1.06 11.44
C PHE A 90 -3.03 1.00 11.14
N HIS A 91 -2.18 1.57 11.99
CA HIS A 91 -0.72 1.48 11.81
C HIS A 91 -0.20 0.05 12.01
N SER A 92 -0.72 -0.69 12.99
CA SER A 92 -0.33 -2.10 13.17
C SER A 92 -0.78 -2.99 12.01
N LEU A 93 -1.91 -2.69 11.37
CA LEU A 93 -2.33 -3.38 10.14
C LEU A 93 -1.39 -3.08 8.96
N VAL A 94 -0.86 -1.86 8.85
CA VAL A 94 0.18 -1.53 7.85
C VAL A 94 1.47 -2.30 8.14
N GLY A 95 1.87 -2.42 9.40
CA GLY A 95 3.01 -3.24 9.83
C GLY A 95 2.84 -4.72 9.47
N MET A 96 1.67 -5.30 9.78
CA MET A 96 1.32 -6.66 9.39
C MET A 96 1.38 -6.86 7.87
N ALA A 97 0.87 -5.91 7.08
CA ALA A 97 0.94 -5.98 5.62
C ALA A 97 2.39 -6.03 5.12
N ALA A 98 3.31 -5.23 5.70
CA ALA A 98 4.73 -5.26 5.35
C ALA A 98 5.36 -6.64 5.66
N VAL A 99 5.04 -7.24 6.80
CA VAL A 99 5.52 -8.58 7.18
C VAL A 99 4.99 -9.65 6.21
N LEU A 100 3.71 -9.60 5.85
CA LEU A 100 3.10 -10.57 4.92
C LEU A 100 3.66 -10.43 3.50
N VAL A 101 3.94 -9.20 3.04
CA VAL A 101 4.59 -8.95 1.75
C VAL A 101 6.03 -9.48 1.75
N ALA A 102 6.78 -9.27 2.83
CA ALA A 102 8.13 -9.82 2.97
C ALA A 102 8.13 -11.36 2.99
N ALA A 103 7.19 -11.98 3.73
CA ALA A 103 7.04 -13.43 3.72
C ALA A 103 6.71 -13.96 2.31
N SER A 104 5.80 -13.29 1.59
CA SER A 104 5.45 -13.63 0.20
C SER A 104 6.66 -13.53 -0.73
N ALA A 105 7.48 -12.48 -0.61
CA ALA A 105 8.70 -12.31 -1.39
C ALA A 105 9.77 -13.36 -1.06
N TYR A 106 9.86 -13.80 0.20
CA TYR A 106 10.78 -14.86 0.61
C TYR A 106 10.37 -16.25 0.09
N TYR A 107 9.08 -16.57 0.13
CA TYR A 107 8.57 -17.88 -0.32
C TYR A 107 8.38 -18.00 -1.83
N ALA A 108 8.19 -16.88 -2.55
CA ALA A 108 8.03 -16.85 -4.00
C ALA A 108 8.94 -15.78 -4.67
N PRO A 109 10.27 -15.83 -4.48
CA PRO A 109 11.19 -14.77 -4.91
C PRO A 109 11.24 -14.57 -6.43
N GLU A 110 10.94 -15.61 -7.21
CA GLU A 110 10.82 -15.53 -8.66
C GLU A 110 9.70 -14.58 -9.11
N ALA A 111 8.56 -14.57 -8.42
CA ALA A 111 7.41 -13.73 -8.74
C ALA A 111 7.70 -12.23 -8.52
N TYR A 112 8.68 -11.93 -7.67
CA TYR A 112 9.15 -10.57 -7.38
C TYR A 112 10.38 -10.16 -8.20
N GLY A 113 10.96 -11.06 -9.02
CA GLY A 113 12.15 -10.77 -9.84
C GLY A 113 13.43 -10.54 -9.02
N ILE A 114 13.49 -11.07 -7.80
CA ILE A 114 14.59 -10.84 -6.85
C ILE A 114 15.62 -11.97 -6.81
N LEU A 115 15.51 -12.96 -7.70
CA LEU A 115 16.53 -14.01 -7.87
C LEU A 115 17.72 -13.52 -8.70
N ASP A 116 18.91 -13.96 -8.33
CA ASP A 116 20.15 -13.80 -9.08
C ASP A 116 20.40 -15.00 -10.02
N VAL A 117 21.49 -14.96 -10.79
CA VAL A 117 21.88 -16.00 -11.77
C VAL A 117 22.01 -17.39 -11.13
N ASP A 118 22.45 -17.46 -9.88
CA ASP A 118 22.61 -18.72 -9.13
C ASP A 118 21.30 -19.20 -8.46
N GLY A 119 20.18 -18.52 -8.68
CA GLY A 119 18.89 -18.85 -8.07
C GLY A 119 18.78 -18.48 -6.58
N ALA A 120 19.75 -17.73 -6.05
CA ALA A 120 19.69 -17.14 -4.71
C ALA A 120 18.95 -15.78 -4.74
N ILE A 121 18.38 -15.35 -3.62
CA ILE A 121 17.82 -14.00 -3.50
C ILE A 121 18.96 -12.98 -3.50
N LYS A 122 18.85 -11.94 -4.32
CA LYS A 122 19.82 -10.83 -4.39
C LYS A 122 20.08 -10.25 -3.00
N THR A 123 21.35 -10.00 -2.67
CA THR A 123 21.75 -9.44 -1.37
C THR A 123 21.03 -8.13 -1.05
N THR A 124 20.90 -7.24 -2.05
CA THR A 124 20.17 -5.97 -1.90
C THR A 124 18.71 -6.20 -1.52
N SER A 125 18.00 -7.07 -2.24
CA SER A 125 16.60 -7.39 -1.96
C SER A 125 16.43 -8.08 -0.61
N SER A 126 17.41 -8.89 -0.18
CA SER A 126 17.41 -9.52 1.13
C SER A 126 17.49 -8.48 2.26
N ILE A 127 18.35 -7.47 2.11
CA ILE A 127 18.48 -6.37 3.08
C ILE A 127 17.19 -5.54 3.14
N GLU A 128 16.65 -5.14 1.99
CA GLU A 128 15.40 -4.36 1.90
C GLU A 128 14.23 -5.12 2.55
N MET A 129 14.11 -6.42 2.27
CA MET A 129 13.06 -7.27 2.82
C MET A 129 13.19 -7.44 4.33
N ILE A 130 14.40 -7.68 4.86
CA ILE A 130 14.64 -7.82 6.30
C ILE A 130 14.32 -6.51 7.03
N LEU A 131 14.76 -5.38 6.50
CA LEU A 131 14.47 -4.07 7.10
C LEU A 131 12.97 -3.77 7.07
N GLY A 132 12.31 -3.98 5.94
CA GLY A 132 10.87 -3.78 5.80
C GLY A 132 10.06 -4.68 6.75
N MET A 133 10.45 -5.96 6.85
CA MET A 133 9.83 -6.91 7.77
C MET A 133 10.05 -6.51 9.24
N ALA A 134 11.26 -6.14 9.62
CA ALA A 134 11.58 -5.78 11.01
C ALA A 134 10.85 -4.51 11.46
N ILE A 135 10.84 -3.47 10.61
CA ILE A 135 10.11 -2.22 10.89
C ILE A 135 8.60 -2.52 10.95
N GLY A 136 8.09 -3.31 10.00
CA GLY A 136 6.69 -3.71 9.97
C GLY A 136 6.26 -4.52 11.19
N ALA A 137 7.12 -5.40 11.71
CA ALA A 137 6.81 -6.20 12.89
C ALA A 137 6.81 -5.39 14.20
N ILE A 138 7.50 -4.26 14.23
CA ILE A 138 7.57 -3.35 15.40
C ILE A 138 6.42 -2.33 15.39
N THR A 139 5.92 -1.97 14.20
CA THR A 139 4.84 -0.98 14.00
C THR A 139 3.48 -1.53 14.42
#